data_AF-A0A357HGU3-F1
#
_entry.id   AF-A0A357HGU3-F1
#
_cell.length_a   1.000
_cell.length_b   1.000
_cell.length_c   1.000
_cell.angle_alpha   90.00
_cell.angle_beta   90.00
_cell.angle_gamma   90.00
#
_symmetry.space_group_name_H-M   'P 1'
#
loop_
_entity.id
_entity.type
_entity.pdbx_description
1 polymer ?
#
loop_
_entity_poly.entity_id
_entity_poly.type
_entity_poly.pdbx_seq_one_letter_code
_entity_poly.pdbx_strand_id
1 'polypeptide(L)'
;MAENLIQSYPENGVLKNPALPIVDQFGRSFTYLRIALNEQCNLRCIYCMPEEGIDFRTEDKLLTTDEICRFIEILSKMGISKIRFTGGEPLLR
;
A
#
# COMPACT_ATOMS: atom_id res chain seq x y z
N MET A 1 -1.53 -12.30 -41.92
CA MET A 1 -0.64 -12.28 -40.74
C MET A 1 -0.83 -10.95 -40.02
N ALA A 2 -1.88 -10.85 -39.23
CA ALA A 2 -2.13 -9.73 -38.33
C ALA A 2 -2.68 -10.34 -37.05
N GLU A 3 -1.79 -10.91 -36.25
CA GLU A 3 -2.17 -11.55 -34.99
C GLU A 3 -2.25 -10.49 -33.89
N ASN A 4 -3.48 -10.24 -33.49
CA ASN A 4 -3.94 -9.99 -32.12
C ASN A 4 -3.27 -8.82 -31.38
N LEU A 5 -3.85 -7.63 -31.63
CA LEU A 5 -3.85 -6.50 -30.72
C LEU A 5 -4.48 -6.91 -29.37
N ILE A 6 -3.60 -7.20 -28.41
CA ILE A 6 -3.65 -6.84 -26.99
C ILE A 6 -5.08 -6.77 -26.42
N GLN A 7 -5.53 -7.91 -25.91
CA GLN A 7 -6.69 -8.04 -25.04
C GLN A 7 -6.39 -7.31 -23.72
N SER A 8 -6.90 -6.08 -23.59
CA SER A 8 -6.63 -5.14 -22.50
C SER A 8 -7.52 -5.30 -21.27
N TYR A 9 -7.99 -6.52 -20.99
CA TYR A 9 -8.81 -6.80 -19.79
C TYR A 9 -8.07 -7.73 -18.83
N PRO A 10 -8.02 -7.43 -17.53
CA PRO A 10 -7.37 -8.29 -16.56
C PRO A 10 -8.22 -9.53 -16.29
N GLU A 11 -7.74 -10.71 -16.69
CA GLU A 11 -8.23 -11.96 -16.09
C GLU A 11 -7.72 -12.01 -14.64
N ASN A 12 -8.64 -12.12 -13.67
CA ASN A 12 -8.33 -12.25 -12.24
C ASN A 12 -7.54 -11.11 -11.60
N GLY A 13 -7.57 -9.89 -12.16
CA GLY A 13 -6.97 -8.71 -11.55
C GLY A 13 -5.44 -8.63 -11.62
N VAL A 14 -4.79 -9.47 -12.41
CA VAL A 14 -3.32 -9.49 -12.55
C VAL A 14 -2.91 -8.92 -13.91
N LEU A 15 -2.08 -7.86 -13.90
CA LEU A 15 -1.50 -7.28 -15.12
C LEU A 15 -0.46 -8.23 -15.72
N LYS A 16 -0.59 -8.54 -17.02
CA LYS A 16 0.19 -9.57 -17.75
C LYS A 16 1.68 -9.27 -17.98
N ASN A 17 2.22 -8.18 -17.42
CA ASN A 17 3.67 -7.94 -17.43
C ASN A 17 4.04 -6.98 -16.30
N PRO A 18 4.40 -7.44 -15.09
CA PRO A 18 4.96 -6.55 -14.10
C PRO A 18 6.30 -6.01 -14.62
N ALA A 19 6.47 -4.69 -14.55
CA ALA A 19 7.80 -4.09 -14.52
C ALA A 19 8.66 -4.83 -13.49
N LEU A 20 9.98 -4.84 -13.70
CA LEU A 20 10.95 -5.61 -12.92
C LEU A 20 10.56 -5.72 -11.44
N PRO A 21 10.49 -6.95 -10.88
CA PRO A 21 10.02 -7.15 -9.52
C PRO A 21 10.88 -6.36 -8.53
N ILE A 22 10.25 -5.85 -7.47
CA ILE A 22 10.97 -5.19 -6.38
C ILE A 22 11.70 -6.27 -5.60
N VAL A 23 13.02 -6.32 -5.75
CA VAL A 23 13.88 -7.31 -5.10
C VAL A 23 14.95 -6.58 -4.28
N ASP A 24 15.18 -7.04 -3.04
CA ASP A 24 16.28 -6.51 -2.23
C ASP A 24 17.62 -7.23 -2.48
N GLN A 25 18.65 -6.78 -1.77
CA GLN A 25 20.00 -7.35 -1.84
C GLN A 25 20.11 -8.80 -1.35
N PHE A 26 19.08 -9.33 -0.68
CA PHE A 26 19.00 -10.71 -0.21
C PHE A 26 18.16 -11.59 -1.16
N GLY A 27 17.70 -11.05 -2.29
CA GLY A 27 16.91 -11.79 -3.28
C GLY A 27 15.45 -11.99 -2.90
N ARG A 28 14.92 -11.26 -1.90
CA ARG A 28 13.50 -11.35 -1.51
C ARG A 28 12.66 -10.47 -2.44
N SER A 29 11.58 -11.04 -3.00
CA SER A 29 10.61 -10.31 -3.81
C SER A 29 9.49 -9.72 -2.96
N PHE A 30 9.21 -8.43 -3.11
CA PHE A 30 8.12 -7.76 -2.41
C PHE A 30 6.84 -7.79 -3.25
N THR A 31 5.82 -8.47 -2.74
CA THR A 31 4.47 -8.53 -3.35
C THR A 31 3.40 -7.93 -2.43
N TYR A 32 3.79 -7.52 -1.22
CA TYR A 32 2.90 -7.08 -0.16
C TYR A 32 3.23 -5.64 0.28
N LEU A 33 2.22 -4.77 0.23
CA LEU A 33 2.31 -3.37 0.61
C LEU A 33 1.50 -3.11 1.88
N ARG A 34 2.13 -2.55 2.90
CA ARG A 34 1.47 -2.06 4.11
C ARG A 34 1.46 -0.53 4.09
N ILE A 35 0.29 0.08 4.18
CA ILE A 35 0.13 1.54 4.19
C ILE A 35 -0.45 1.93 5.54
N ALA A 36 0.22 2.83 6.27
CA ALA A 36 -0.33 3.47 7.45
C ALA A 36 -1.12 4.71 7.01
N LEU A 37 -2.45 4.67 7.17
CA LEU A 37 -3.36 5.72 6.71
C LEU A 37 -3.37 6.92 7.65
N ASN A 38 -3.23 6.68 8.94
CA ASN A 38 -3.27 7.66 10.01
C ASN A 38 -2.49 7.12 11.22
N GLU A 39 -2.36 7.93 12.27
CA GLU A 39 -1.74 7.52 13.55
C GLU A 39 -2.78 7.43 14.69
N GLN A 40 -4.00 7.92 14.48
CA GLN A 40 -5.04 7.96 15.49
C GLN A 40 -5.65 6.58 15.73
N CYS A 41 -5.92 6.26 17.00
CA CYS A 41 -6.60 5.03 17.38
C CYS A 41 -7.68 5.31 18.44
N ASN A 42 -8.80 4.62 18.34
CA ASN A 42 -9.88 4.65 19.32
C ASN A 42 -9.63 3.74 20.53
N LEU A 43 -8.50 3.03 20.57
CA LEU A 43 -8.05 2.21 21.69
C LEU A 43 -6.75 2.76 22.32
N ARG A 44 -6.49 2.36 23.57
CA ARG A 44 -5.28 2.68 24.35
C ARG A 44 -4.59 1.40 24.84
N CYS A 45 -4.13 0.59 23.90
CA CYS A 45 -3.49 -0.68 24.21
C CYS A 45 -2.11 -0.43 24.84
N ILE A 46 -1.86 -0.99 26.03
CA ILE A 46 -0.63 -0.80 26.82
C ILE A 46 0.69 -0.97 26.05
N TYR A 47 0.74 -1.83 25.02
CA TYR A 47 1.96 -2.12 24.26
C TYR A 47 2.04 -1.36 22.91
N CYS A 48 1.00 -0.60 22.55
CA CYS A 48 0.87 0.03 21.23
C CYS A 48 0.56 1.53 21.35
N MET A 49 -0.46 1.88 22.13
CA MET A 49 -0.92 3.24 22.36
C MET A 49 -1.07 3.43 23.88
N PRO A 50 0.03 3.74 24.57
CA PRO A 50 0.07 3.86 26.02
C PRO A 50 -0.74 5.07 26.51
N GLU A 51 -1.07 5.10 27.79
CA GLU A 51 -1.97 6.11 28.37
C GLU A 51 -1.34 7.50 28.42
N GLU A 52 -0.02 7.56 28.55
CA GLU A 52 0.76 8.80 28.46
C GLU A 52 0.66 9.48 27.08
N GLY A 53 0.08 8.77 26.09
CA GLY A 53 -0.15 9.25 24.75
C GLY A 53 1.03 9.03 23.81
N ILE A 54 0.84 9.42 22.55
CA ILE A 54 1.88 9.43 21.53
C ILE A 54 1.78 10.78 20.80
N ASP A 55 2.91 11.34 20.41
CA ASP A 55 2.95 12.54 19.59
C ASP A 55 2.51 12.20 18.16
N PHE A 56 1.28 12.60 17.82
CA PHE A 56 0.76 12.46 16.47
C PHE A 56 1.38 13.51 15.54
N ARG A 57 1.70 13.09 14.32
CA ARG A 57 2.03 14.02 13.24
C ARG A 57 0.83 14.89 12.92
N THR A 58 1.12 16.13 12.55
CA THR A 58 0.13 17.07 12.02
C THR A 58 -0.42 16.53 10.69
N GLU A 59 -1.70 16.80 10.41
CA GLU A 59 -2.43 16.22 9.25
C GLU A 59 -1.77 16.53 7.90
N ASP A 60 -1.10 17.68 7.79
CA ASP A 60 -0.34 18.12 6.61
C ASP A 60 0.88 17.24 6.29
N LYS A 61 1.29 16.37 7.22
CA LYS A 61 2.39 15.41 7.02
C LYS A 61 1.90 14.02 6.62
N LEU A 62 0.59 13.79 6.54
CA LEU A 62 0.02 12.53 6.05
C LEU A 62 -0.13 12.59 4.53
N LEU A 63 0.08 11.45 3.88
CA LEU A 63 -0.23 11.31 2.45
C LEU A 63 -1.72 11.56 2.23
N THR A 64 -2.05 12.35 1.22
CA THR A 64 -3.42 12.52 0.71
C THR A 64 -3.90 11.23 0.05
N THR A 65 -5.22 11.12 -0.15
CA THR A 65 -5.81 9.96 -0.84
C THR A 65 -5.27 9.82 -2.27
N ASP A 66 -5.08 10.93 -2.97
CA ASP A 66 -4.55 10.94 -4.34
C ASP A 66 -3.10 10.45 -4.39
N GLU A 67 -2.28 10.85 -3.41
CA GLU A 67 -0.90 10.36 -3.30
C GLU A 67 -0.86 8.86 -3.00
N ILE A 68 -1.74 8.37 -2.12
CA ILE A 68 -1.86 6.94 -1.81
C ILE A 68 -2.27 6.16 -3.07
N CYS A 69 -3.29 6.62 -3.79
CA CYS A 69 -3.74 6.00 -5.04
C CYS A 69 -2.62 5.96 -6.09
N ARG A 70 -1.92 7.08 -6.30
CA ARG A 70 -0.77 7.16 -7.21
C ARG A 70 0.33 6.19 -6.81
N PHE A 71 0.63 6.08 -5.51
CA PHE A 71 1.65 5.18 -5.01
C PHE A 71 1.29 3.71 -5.24
N ILE A 72 0.03 3.33 -4.97
CA ILE A 72 -0.49 1.99 -5.24
C ILE A 72 -0.42 1.64 -6.72
N GLU A 73 -0.81 2.57 -7.61
CA GLU A 73 -0.79 2.34 -9.05
C GLU A 73 0.62 2.04 -9.55
N ILE A 74 1.61 2.86 -9.14
CA ILE A 74 3.02 2.65 -9.50
C ILE A 74 3.51 1.30 -9.00
N LEU A 75 3.26 0.97 -7.73
CA LEU A 75 3.75 -0.27 -7.12
C LEU A 75 3.07 -1.53 -7.65
N SER A 76 1.79 -1.46 -8.03
CA SER A 76 1.08 -2.58 -8.66
C SER A 76 1.72 -2.98 -10.00
N LYS A 77 2.23 -2.00 -10.75
CA LYS A 77 2.97 -2.24 -11.99
C LYS A 77 4.31 -2.93 -11.74
N MET A 78 4.85 -2.86 -10.52
CA MET A 78 6.12 -3.47 -10.11
C MET A 78 5.96 -4.82 -9.37
N GLY A 79 4.76 -5.41 -9.40
CA GLY A 79 4.50 -6.75 -8.85
C GLY A 79 3.91 -6.80 -7.45
N ILE A 80 3.55 -5.66 -6.84
CA ILE A 80 2.72 -5.66 -5.63
C ILE A 80 1.31 -6.15 -5.99
N SER A 81 0.82 -7.16 -5.26
CA SER A 81 -0.50 -7.78 -5.49
C SER A 81 -1.37 -7.81 -4.24
N LYS A 82 -0.81 -7.57 -3.05
CA LYS A 82 -1.53 -7.58 -1.78
C LYS A 82 -1.30 -6.29 -1.03
N ILE A 83 -2.38 -5.64 -0.59
CA ILE A 83 -2.34 -4.38 0.15
C ILE A 83 -2.99 -4.58 1.52
N ARG A 84 -2.38 -4.02 2.57
CA ARG A 84 -2.97 -3.91 3.90
C ARG A 84 -2.94 -2.47 4.37
N PHE A 85 -4.12 -1.92 4.62
CA PHE A 85 -4.27 -0.65 5.32
C PHE A 85 -4.11 -0.86 6.83
N THR A 86 -3.32 0.01 7.44
CA THR A 86 -2.95 0.03 8.86
C THR A 86 -2.85 1.49 9.32
N GLY A 87 -2.24 1.72 10.47
CA GLY A 87 -2.09 3.05 11.08
C GLY A 87 -2.21 2.89 12.58
N GLY A 88 -2.94 3.80 13.22
CA GLY A 88 -3.68 3.46 14.43
C GLY A 88 -4.87 2.57 14.05
N GLU A 89 -6.08 3.12 14.06
CA GLU A 89 -7.28 2.45 13.56
C GLU A 89 -7.58 2.93 12.13
N PRO A 90 -7.45 2.07 11.11
CA PRO A 90 -7.68 2.44 9.71
C PRO A 90 -9.03 3.08 9.44
N LEU A 91 -10.09 2.65 10.14
CA LEU A 91 -11.46 3.12 9.92
C LEU A 91 -11.74 4.53 10.45
N LEU A 92 -10.78 5.18 11.11
CA LEU A 92 -10.90 6.58 11.54
C LEU A 92 -10.58 7.58 10.42
N ARG A 93 -10.15 7.11 9.25
CA ARG A 93 -9.86 7.94 8.08
C ARG A 93 -10.73 7.57 6.89
#